data_AF-A0A359GW09-F1
#
_entry.id   AF-A0A359GW09-F1
#
_cell.length_a   1.000
_cell.length_b   1.000
_cell.length_c   1.000
_cell.angle_alpha   90.00
_cell.angle_beta   90.00
_cell.angle_gamma   90.00
#
_symmetry.space_group_name_H-M   'P 1'
#
loop_
_entity.id
_entity.type
_entity.pdbx_description
1 polymer ?
#
loop_
_entity_poly.entity_id
_entity_poly.type
_entity_poly.pdbx_seq_one_letter_code
_entity_poly.pdbx_strand_id
1 'polypeptide(L)'
;EQNQQLRTEVQALRALVEEQGFEIRKMQRDSLNRYTNLDERLGALEGGLVTETRPGNRATDTISSPDSPTEALPDNPERATSVVAGLENDSSTLAPRSSARVNRGTLQPAILSEQQLYQMAYDSVINSNFERSIAEFDQYLSIYPEGRFVTNTYYWKGQAYLYLNRFTEARDSYEIILEQYEESPKLPDAMYGLGLAYQGLGNIAQARQLLSEIKRRFPNTGVANLADTRLLSLD
;
A
#
# COMPACT_ATOMS: atom_id res chain seq x y z
N GLU A 1 39.70 10.44 37.33
CA GLU A 1 38.43 11.17 37.08
C GLU A 1 38.11 11.27 35.59
N GLN A 2 38.96 11.88 34.76
CA GLN A 2 38.70 12.04 33.30
C GLN A 2 38.38 10.72 32.56
N ASN A 3 39.05 9.61 32.89
CA ASN A 3 38.77 8.30 32.29
C ASN A 3 37.42 7.70 32.75
N GLN A 4 36.94 8.06 33.94
CA GLN A 4 35.62 7.65 34.41
C GLN A 4 34.53 8.48 33.72
N GLN A 5 34.74 9.79 33.56
CA GLN A 5 33.82 10.68 32.85
C GLN A 5 33.63 10.25 31.38
N LEU A 6 34.72 9.94 30.67
CA LEU A 6 34.65 9.42 29.30
C LEU A 6 33.89 8.09 29.21
N ARG A 7 34.05 7.19 30.18
CA ARG A 7 33.31 5.91 30.20
C ARG A 7 31.81 6.14 30.39
N THR A 8 31.43 7.07 31.25
CA THR A 8 30.02 7.44 31.46
C THR A 8 29.42 8.06 30.20
N GLU A 9 30.17 8.95 29.53
CA GLU A 9 29.73 9.59 28.28
C GLU A 9 29.54 8.57 27.15
N VAL A 10 30.47 7.64 26.97
CA VAL A 10 30.34 6.56 25.97
C VAL A 10 29.14 5.66 26.28
N GLN A 11 28.88 5.35 27.54
CA GLN A 11 27.70 4.58 27.95
C GLN A 11 26.40 5.33 27.65
N ALA A 12 26.35 6.63 27.92
CA ALA A 12 25.20 7.48 27.63
C ALA A 12 24.94 7.59 26.12
N LEU A 13 25.98 7.81 25.32
CA LEU A 13 25.88 7.85 23.86
C LEU A 13 25.41 6.51 23.29
N ARG A 14 25.90 5.40 23.83
CA ARG A 14 25.43 4.07 23.43
C ARG A 14 23.95 3.86 23.74
N ALA A 15 23.50 4.25 24.93
CA ALA A 15 22.09 4.17 25.30
C ALA A 15 21.22 5.00 24.34
N LEU A 16 21.65 6.21 24.00
CA LEU A 16 20.96 7.08 23.05
C LEU A 16 20.89 6.46 21.65
N VAL A 17 21.97 5.85 21.16
CA VAL A 17 21.97 5.16 19.86
C VAL A 17 21.02 3.95 19.87
N GLU A 18 21.00 3.18 20.95
CA GLU A 18 20.09 2.04 21.10
C GLU A 18 18.62 2.49 21.12
N GLU A 19 18.31 3.59 21.82
CA GLU A 19 16.99 4.23 21.86
C GLU A 19 16.57 4.74 20.48
N GLN A 20 17.44 5.48 19.80
CA GLN A 20 17.18 5.98 18.45
C GLN A 20 16.92 4.82 17.47
N GLY A 21 17.70 3.74 17.56
CA GLY A 21 17.49 2.55 16.73
C GLY A 21 16.16 1.85 17.04
N PHE A 22 15.73 1.84 18.30
CA PHE A 22 14.41 1.30 18.67
C PHE A 22 13.27 2.14 18.08
N GLU A 23 13.32 3.46 18.22
CA GLU A 23 12.29 4.34 17.68
C GLU A 23 12.21 4.26 16.15
N ILE A 24 13.35 4.21 15.44
CA ILE A 24 13.36 3.98 14.00
C ILE A 24 12.64 2.68 13.65
N ARG A 25 12.96 1.56 14.31
CA ARG A 25 12.30 0.26 14.05
C ARG A 25 10.80 0.26 14.35
N LYS A 26 10.41 0.90 15.46
CA LYS A 26 8.99 1.05 15.83
C LYS A 26 8.24 1.82 14.75
N MET A 27 8.81 2.93 14.27
CA MET A 27 8.18 3.74 13.24
C MET A 27 8.14 3.06 11.88
N GLN A 28 9.18 2.32 11.52
CA GLN A 28 9.17 1.51 10.30
C GLN A 28 8.01 0.51 10.34
N ARG A 29 7.78 -0.14 11.50
CA ARG A 29 6.63 -1.03 11.70
C ARG A 29 5.30 -0.30 11.59
N ASP A 30 5.18 0.87 12.22
CA ASP A 30 3.95 1.67 12.17
C ASP A 30 3.67 2.17 10.75
N SER A 31 4.72 2.52 10.01
CA SER A 31 4.68 2.82 8.59
C SER A 31 4.14 1.62 7.81
N LEU A 32 4.80 0.47 7.91
CA LEU A 32 4.42 -0.76 7.22
C LEU A 32 2.92 -1.08 7.42
N ASN A 33 2.45 -1.07 8.68
CA ASN A 33 1.05 -1.36 9.02
C ASN A 33 0.05 -0.40 8.35
N ARG A 34 0.37 0.90 8.27
CA ARG A 34 -0.52 1.89 7.65
C ARG A 34 -0.67 1.67 6.15
N TYR A 35 0.40 1.31 5.46
CA TYR A 35 0.35 1.17 4.00
C TYR A 35 -0.08 -0.22 3.54
N THR A 36 0.04 -1.27 4.36
CA THR A 36 -0.57 -2.56 4.04
C THR A 36 -2.06 -2.43 3.74
N ASN A 37 -2.78 -1.64 4.53
CA ASN A 37 -4.19 -1.39 4.28
C ASN A 37 -4.44 -0.54 3.00
N LEU A 38 -3.54 0.37 2.65
CA LEU A 38 -3.70 1.26 1.49
C LEU A 38 -3.42 0.53 0.17
N ASP A 39 -2.37 -0.28 0.14
CA ASP A 39 -2.00 -1.09 -1.01
C ASP A 39 -2.97 -2.26 -1.22
N GLU A 40 -3.47 -2.90 -0.16
CA GLU A 40 -4.56 -3.88 -0.25
C GLU A 40 -5.81 -3.27 -0.90
N ARG A 41 -6.16 -2.04 -0.52
CA ARG A 41 -7.29 -1.32 -1.12
C ARG A 41 -7.03 -0.96 -2.57
N LEU A 42 -5.81 -0.56 -2.95
CA LEU A 42 -5.44 -0.33 -4.35
C LEU A 42 -5.58 -1.62 -5.18
N GLY A 43 -5.08 -2.74 -4.66
CA GLY A 43 -5.24 -4.04 -5.31
C GLY A 43 -6.71 -4.47 -5.44
N ALA A 44 -7.53 -4.24 -4.41
CA ALA A 44 -8.96 -4.57 -4.41
C ALA A 44 -9.77 -3.69 -5.38
N LEU A 45 -9.45 -2.40 -5.46
CA LEU A 45 -10.06 -1.50 -6.44
C LEU A 45 -9.76 -1.96 -7.87
N GLU A 46 -8.55 -2.45 -8.14
CA GLU A 46 -8.18 -2.98 -9.45
C GLU A 46 -8.84 -4.32 -9.77
N GLY A 47 -8.97 -5.22 -8.79
CA GLY A 47 -9.70 -6.48 -8.93
C GLY A 47 -11.20 -6.30 -9.22
N GLY A 48 -11.77 -5.16 -8.81
CA GLY A 48 -13.18 -4.80 -9.03
C GLY A 48 -13.48 -4.07 -10.36
N LEU A 49 -12.46 -3.59 -11.09
CA LEU A 49 -12.66 -2.79 -12.32
C LEU A 49 -13.14 -3.58 -13.55
N VAL A 50 -13.47 -4.87 -13.42
CA VAL A 50 -14.06 -5.68 -14.51
C VAL A 50 -15.58 -5.76 -14.51
N THR A 51 -16.30 -5.17 -13.55
CA THR A 51 -17.77 -5.12 -13.62
C THR A 51 -18.35 -3.88 -12.93
N GLU A 52 -18.38 -2.73 -13.62
CA GLU A 52 -19.33 -1.67 -13.25
C GLU A 52 -19.73 -0.82 -14.46
N THR A 53 -20.64 -1.34 -15.27
CA THR A 53 -21.43 -0.53 -16.21
C THR A 53 -22.59 0.09 -15.42
N ARG A 54 -22.48 1.37 -15.09
CA ARG A 54 -23.56 2.22 -14.54
C ARG A 54 -24.49 2.71 -15.67
N PRO A 55 -25.78 3.02 -15.41
CA PRO A 55 -26.18 4.40 -15.08
C PRO A 55 -27.36 4.44 -14.05
N GLY A 56 -27.74 5.50 -13.32
CA GLY A 56 -27.36 6.90 -13.20
C GLY A 56 -28.26 7.60 -12.14
N ASN A 57 -27.72 8.67 -11.53
CA ASN A 57 -28.33 9.83 -10.84
C ASN A 57 -29.62 9.73 -9.98
N ARG A 58 -29.57 10.21 -8.72
CA ARG A 58 -30.00 11.58 -8.30
C ARG A 58 -29.63 11.90 -6.85
N ALA A 59 -29.43 13.19 -6.58
CA ALA A 59 -28.94 13.77 -5.33
C ALA A 59 -30.06 14.17 -4.33
N THR A 60 -29.62 14.47 -3.09
CA THR A 60 -30.20 15.32 -2.03
C THR A 60 -31.59 14.97 -1.45
N ASP A 61 -31.67 14.58 -0.17
CA ASP A 61 -32.06 15.47 0.95
C ASP A 61 -32.34 14.70 2.25
N THR A 62 -32.30 15.44 3.37
CA THR A 62 -32.23 14.95 4.76
C THR A 62 -33.61 14.97 5.45
N ILE A 63 -33.75 14.14 6.50
CA ILE A 63 -34.67 14.18 7.69
C ILE A 63 -36.11 13.62 7.56
N SER A 64 -36.38 12.49 8.24
CA SER A 64 -37.36 12.33 9.35
C SER A 64 -37.93 10.91 9.48
N SER A 65 -37.98 10.38 10.70
CA SER A 65 -38.80 9.23 11.16
C SER A 65 -40.18 9.73 11.67
N PRO A 66 -41.04 8.91 12.31
CA PRO A 66 -41.77 7.71 11.86
C PRO A 66 -43.32 7.89 12.03
N ASP A 67 -44.17 7.06 11.39
CA ASP A 67 -45.47 6.63 11.96
C ASP A 67 -46.13 5.48 11.18
N SER A 68 -46.91 4.64 11.87
CA SER A 68 -47.87 3.64 11.33
C SER A 68 -49.32 4.13 11.62
N PRO A 69 -50.46 3.40 11.47
CA PRO A 69 -50.75 2.08 10.85
C PRO A 69 -52.07 2.04 10.00
N THR A 70 -52.46 0.82 9.54
CA THR A 70 -53.83 0.19 9.69
C THR A 70 -54.65 -0.19 8.42
N GLU A 71 -55.01 -1.50 8.36
CA GLU A 71 -56.22 -2.18 7.79
C GLU A 71 -56.53 -2.16 6.26
N ALA A 72 -57.06 -3.21 5.60
CA ALA A 72 -57.65 -4.50 5.99
C ALA A 72 -57.70 -5.51 4.80
N LEU A 73 -57.84 -6.80 5.15
CA LEU A 73 -58.31 -8.00 4.39
C LEU A 73 -59.83 -7.92 4.07
N PRO A 74 -60.54 -8.88 3.40
CA PRO A 74 -60.27 -10.31 3.09
C PRO A 74 -60.50 -10.66 1.59
N ASP A 75 -60.48 -11.87 1.02
CA ASP A 75 -61.10 -13.17 1.38
C ASP A 75 -60.60 -14.31 0.45
N ASN A 76 -60.76 -15.56 0.92
CA ASN A 76 -60.28 -16.87 0.42
C ASN A 76 -61.20 -17.43 -0.74
N PRO A 77 -61.23 -18.72 -1.20
CA PRO A 77 -60.35 -19.90 -1.06
C PRO A 77 -60.16 -20.83 -2.31
N GLU A 78 -59.37 -21.91 -2.12
CA GLU A 78 -59.48 -23.30 -2.69
C GLU A 78 -59.08 -23.56 -4.18
N ARG A 79 -58.54 -24.71 -4.66
CA ARG A 79 -58.00 -26.00 -4.14
C ARG A 79 -57.53 -26.85 -5.36
N ALA A 80 -56.70 -27.88 -5.09
CA ALA A 80 -56.46 -29.14 -5.86
C ALA A 80 -55.57 -29.08 -7.13
N THR A 81 -54.37 -29.66 -7.22
CA THR A 81 -53.85 -31.06 -7.18
C THR A 81 -53.94 -31.89 -8.48
N SER A 82 -52.86 -32.65 -8.73
CA SER A 82 -52.66 -33.79 -9.67
C SER A 82 -52.28 -33.39 -11.12
N VAL A 83 -51.38 -34.06 -11.86
CA VAL A 83 -51.02 -35.49 -11.95
C VAL A 83 -49.64 -35.67 -12.69
N VAL A 84 -48.87 -36.71 -12.32
CA VAL A 84 -47.97 -37.66 -13.06
C VAL A 84 -47.54 -37.40 -14.53
N ALA A 85 -46.54 -38.02 -15.19
CA ALA A 85 -45.30 -38.79 -14.98
C ALA A 85 -44.80 -39.19 -16.41
N GLY A 86 -43.53 -39.59 -16.56
CA GLY A 86 -43.02 -40.34 -17.73
C GLY A 86 -42.13 -39.54 -18.69
N LEU A 87 -40.78 -39.64 -18.60
CA LEU A 87 -39.89 -40.60 -19.28
C LEU A 87 -39.81 -40.39 -20.81
N GLU A 88 -38.63 -39.98 -21.30
CA GLU A 88 -37.95 -40.61 -22.44
C GLU A 88 -36.53 -40.07 -22.63
N ASN A 89 -35.64 -40.97 -23.04
CA ASN A 89 -34.20 -40.88 -23.13
C ASN A 89 -33.84 -41.36 -24.55
N ASP A 90 -33.23 -40.54 -25.41
CA ASP A 90 -32.20 -41.03 -26.35
C ASP A 90 -31.47 -39.92 -27.15
N SER A 91 -30.18 -40.21 -27.38
CA SER A 91 -29.40 -39.94 -28.61
C SER A 91 -28.85 -38.54 -28.95
N SER A 92 -27.56 -38.38 -28.63
CA SER A 92 -26.45 -38.17 -29.57
C SER A 92 -26.72 -37.39 -30.87
N THR A 93 -26.17 -36.17 -30.98
CA THR A 93 -25.70 -35.62 -32.27
C THR A 93 -24.43 -34.77 -32.10
N LEU A 94 -23.53 -34.94 -33.07
CA LEU A 94 -22.14 -34.52 -33.12
C LEU A 94 -21.97 -32.99 -33.24
N ALA A 95 -21.17 -32.39 -32.36
CA ALA A 95 -20.63 -31.04 -32.55
C ALA A 95 -19.29 -31.08 -33.30
N PRO A 96 -19.04 -30.16 -34.25
CA PRO A 96 -17.84 -30.19 -35.08
C PRO A 96 -16.61 -29.80 -34.25
N ARG A 97 -15.56 -30.63 -34.33
CA ARG A 97 -14.23 -30.34 -33.79
C ARG A 97 -13.59 -29.23 -34.62
N SER A 98 -13.67 -28.00 -34.11
CA SER A 98 -12.83 -26.90 -34.58
C SER A 98 -11.37 -27.31 -34.44
N SER A 99 -10.70 -27.45 -35.59
CA SER A 99 -9.29 -27.79 -35.70
C SER A 99 -8.50 -26.73 -34.96
N ALA A 100 -7.90 -27.11 -33.84
CA ALA A 100 -6.94 -26.29 -33.12
C ALA A 100 -5.77 -25.98 -34.07
N ARG A 101 -5.77 -24.78 -34.65
CA ARG A 101 -4.53 -24.16 -35.12
C ARG A 101 -3.67 -24.00 -33.88
N VAL A 102 -2.71 -24.91 -33.72
CA VAL A 102 -1.58 -24.69 -32.82
C VAL A 102 -0.77 -23.56 -33.44
N ASN A 103 -1.18 -22.33 -33.18
CA ASN A 103 -0.25 -21.22 -33.17
C ASN A 103 0.73 -21.56 -32.05
N ARG A 104 1.81 -22.25 -32.41
CA ARG A 104 2.98 -22.42 -31.58
C ARG A 104 3.64 -21.04 -31.53
N GLY A 105 2.99 -20.13 -30.79
CA GLY A 105 3.52 -18.82 -30.47
C GLY A 105 4.90 -19.05 -29.90
N THR A 106 5.88 -18.37 -30.48
CA THR A 106 7.18 -18.17 -29.85
C THR A 106 6.91 -17.88 -28.37
N LEU A 107 7.41 -18.73 -27.48
CA LEU A 107 7.32 -18.52 -26.03
C LEU A 107 8.08 -17.22 -25.73
N GLN A 108 7.39 -16.09 -25.86
CA GLN A 108 7.85 -14.83 -25.33
C GLN A 108 8.04 -15.09 -23.83
N PRO A 109 9.17 -14.70 -23.24
CA PRO A 109 9.33 -14.83 -21.80
C PRO A 109 8.10 -14.19 -21.17
N ALA A 110 7.44 -14.91 -20.26
CA ALA A 110 6.25 -14.40 -19.60
C ALA A 110 6.66 -13.16 -18.79
N ILE A 111 6.52 -11.98 -19.38
CA ILE A 111 6.67 -10.71 -18.68
C ILE A 111 5.43 -10.62 -17.80
N LEU A 112 5.65 -10.76 -16.49
CA LEU A 112 4.62 -10.53 -15.49
C LEU A 112 3.99 -9.15 -15.71
N SER A 113 2.70 -9.01 -15.44
CA SER A 113 2.06 -7.70 -15.54
C SER A 113 2.70 -6.73 -14.53
N GLU A 114 2.57 -5.43 -14.79
CA GLU A 114 3.01 -4.37 -13.88
C GLU A 114 2.53 -4.61 -12.44
N GLN A 115 1.26 -4.96 -12.29
CA GLN A 115 0.65 -5.28 -10.99
C GLN A 115 1.29 -6.51 -10.34
N GLN A 116 1.53 -7.57 -11.11
CA GLN A 116 2.14 -8.79 -10.59
C GLN A 116 3.59 -8.56 -10.16
N LEU A 117 4.36 -7.77 -10.91
CA LEU A 117 5.73 -7.42 -10.54
C LEU A 117 5.78 -6.57 -9.27
N TYR A 118 4.93 -5.55 -9.19
CA TYR A 118 4.81 -4.75 -7.98
C TYR A 118 4.38 -5.60 -6.78
N GLN A 119 3.35 -6.43 -6.92
CA GLN A 119 2.84 -7.27 -5.83
C GLN A 119 3.90 -8.25 -5.34
N MET A 120 4.66 -8.88 -6.24
CA MET A 120 5.75 -9.77 -5.87
C MET A 120 6.81 -9.05 -5.03
N ALA A 121 7.26 -7.86 -5.48
CA ALA A 121 8.23 -7.05 -4.75
C ALA A 121 7.70 -6.58 -3.39
N TYR A 122 6.42 -6.24 -3.35
CA TYR A 122 5.72 -5.82 -2.14
C TYR A 122 5.53 -6.97 -1.14
N ASP A 123 5.18 -8.18 -1.59
CA ASP A 123 5.10 -9.37 -0.75
C ASP A 123 6.45 -9.66 -0.08
N SER A 124 7.57 -9.41 -0.78
CA SER A 124 8.89 -9.50 -0.17
C SER A 124 9.09 -8.47 0.96
N VAL A 125 8.54 -7.25 0.88
CA VAL A 125 8.56 -6.29 2.01
C VAL A 125 7.80 -6.84 3.21
N ILE A 126 6.59 -7.35 2.99
CA ILE A 126 5.71 -7.84 4.06
C ILE A 126 6.33 -9.05 4.76
N ASN A 127 7.02 -9.90 4.01
CA ASN A 127 7.78 -11.03 4.54
C ASN A 127 9.16 -10.63 5.11
N SER A 128 9.46 -9.34 5.23
CA SER A 128 10.75 -8.80 5.71
C SER A 128 11.98 -9.25 4.90
N ASN A 129 11.77 -9.69 3.65
CA ASN A 129 12.83 -10.05 2.72
C ASN A 129 13.30 -8.78 1.98
N PHE A 130 13.87 -7.83 2.71
CA PHE A 130 14.13 -6.47 2.21
C PHE A 130 15.10 -6.44 1.01
N GLU A 131 16.19 -7.19 1.04
CA GLU A 131 17.17 -7.30 -0.05
C GLU A 131 16.53 -7.84 -1.32
N ARG A 132 15.69 -8.87 -1.16
CA ARG A 132 14.94 -9.47 -2.27
C ARG A 132 13.94 -8.46 -2.84
N SER A 133 13.19 -7.79 -1.97
CA SER A 133 12.23 -6.77 -2.35
C SER A 133 12.88 -5.65 -3.15
N ILE A 134 14.05 -5.15 -2.74
CA ILE A 134 14.81 -4.14 -3.48
C ILE A 134 15.12 -4.61 -4.90
N ALA A 135 15.62 -5.84 -5.06
CA ALA A 135 15.93 -6.39 -6.39
C ALA A 135 14.67 -6.56 -7.26
N GLU A 136 13.55 -6.98 -6.68
CA GLU A 136 12.26 -7.14 -7.38
C GLU A 136 11.67 -5.76 -7.78
N PHE A 137 11.85 -4.74 -6.94
CA PHE A 137 11.48 -3.36 -7.27
C PHE A 137 12.40 -2.73 -8.33
N ASP A 138 13.69 -3.04 -8.33
CA ASP A 138 14.61 -2.64 -9.41
C ASP A 138 14.18 -3.25 -10.75
N GLN A 139 13.76 -4.52 -10.73
CA GLN A 139 13.18 -5.17 -11.90
C GLN A 139 11.90 -4.48 -12.36
N TYR A 140 10.99 -4.14 -11.43
CA TYR A 140 9.79 -3.36 -11.74
C TYR A 140 10.13 -2.04 -12.43
N LEU A 141 11.06 -1.25 -11.88
CA LEU A 141 11.46 0.05 -12.44
C LEU A 141 12.15 -0.10 -13.81
N SER A 142 12.85 -1.21 -14.05
CA SER A 142 13.46 -1.49 -15.35
C SER A 142 12.44 -1.82 -16.44
N ILE A 143 11.30 -2.43 -16.08
CA ILE A 143 10.28 -2.87 -17.04
C ILE A 143 9.19 -1.79 -17.20
N TYR A 144 8.85 -1.10 -16.11
CA TYR A 144 7.80 -0.09 -16.03
C TYR A 144 8.31 1.22 -15.40
N PRO A 145 9.25 1.94 -16.07
CA PRO A 145 9.84 3.17 -15.53
C PRO A 145 8.84 4.32 -15.36
N GLU A 146 7.73 4.30 -16.09
CA GLU A 146 6.62 5.25 -16.01
C GLU A 146 5.33 4.60 -15.47
N GLY A 147 5.48 3.46 -14.81
CA GLY A 147 4.36 2.71 -14.27
C GLY A 147 3.60 3.43 -13.14
N ARG A 148 2.34 3.05 -12.93
CA ARG A 148 1.46 3.58 -11.88
C ARG A 148 1.97 3.33 -10.46
N PHE A 149 2.78 2.29 -10.25
CA PHE A 149 3.40 2.01 -8.96
C PHE A 149 4.81 2.57 -8.80
N VAL A 150 5.32 3.40 -9.72
CA VAL A 150 6.69 3.92 -9.64
C VAL A 150 6.93 4.68 -8.33
N THR A 151 6.03 5.60 -7.95
CA THR A 151 6.22 6.33 -6.69
C THR A 151 6.07 5.42 -5.46
N ASN A 152 5.18 4.42 -5.51
CA ASN A 152 5.07 3.43 -4.44
C ASN A 152 6.34 2.57 -4.35
N THR A 153 6.93 2.24 -5.49
CA THR A 153 8.16 1.46 -5.60
C THR A 153 9.34 2.19 -4.96
N TYR A 154 9.57 3.45 -5.31
CA TYR A 154 10.61 4.25 -4.65
C TYR A 154 10.37 4.38 -3.15
N TYR A 155 9.11 4.53 -2.73
CA TYR A 155 8.75 4.63 -1.33
C TYR A 155 9.11 3.34 -0.56
N TRP A 156 8.73 2.18 -1.11
CA TRP A 156 9.00 0.88 -0.49
C TRP A 156 10.47 0.50 -0.52
N LYS A 157 11.20 0.84 -1.58
CA LYS A 157 12.67 0.75 -1.59
C LYS A 157 13.28 1.58 -0.48
N GLY A 158 12.86 2.84 -0.33
CA GLY A 158 13.30 3.71 0.76
C GLY A 158 13.06 3.08 2.14
N GLN A 159 11.89 2.47 2.34
CA GLN A 159 11.58 1.80 3.60
C GLN A 159 12.43 0.55 3.82
N ALA A 160 12.60 -0.29 2.80
CA ALA A 160 13.47 -1.46 2.86
C ALA A 160 14.91 -1.07 3.21
N TYR A 161 15.43 0.01 2.61
CA TYR A 161 16.74 0.55 2.95
C TYR A 161 16.82 1.06 4.40
N LEU A 162 15.80 1.74 4.90
CA LEU A 162 15.75 2.14 6.31
C LEU A 162 15.80 0.92 7.24
N TYR A 163 15.06 -0.15 6.95
CA TYR A 163 15.09 -1.39 7.75
C TYR A 163 16.49 -2.03 7.80
N LEU A 164 17.25 -1.87 6.71
CA LEU A 164 18.63 -2.35 6.59
C LEU A 164 19.68 -1.36 7.14
N ASN A 165 19.25 -0.22 7.70
CA ASN A 165 20.11 0.90 8.11
C ASN A 165 20.98 1.45 6.97
N ARG A 166 20.53 1.29 5.72
CA ARG A 166 21.16 1.81 4.50
C ARG A 166 20.65 3.21 4.21
N PHE A 167 21.00 4.14 5.10
CA PHE A 167 20.40 5.47 5.13
C PHE A 167 20.70 6.33 3.90
N THR A 168 21.86 6.13 3.26
CA THR A 168 22.22 6.82 2.01
C THR A 168 21.27 6.39 0.88
N GLU A 169 21.08 5.09 0.69
CA GLU A 169 20.20 4.57 -0.36
C GLU A 169 18.71 4.85 -0.07
N ALA A 170 18.34 4.89 1.21
CA ALA A 170 17.02 5.34 1.63
C ALA A 170 16.77 6.80 1.23
N ARG A 171 17.73 7.69 1.54
CA ARG A 171 17.69 9.10 1.15
C ARG A 171 17.50 9.23 -0.36
N ASP A 172 18.37 8.59 -1.13
CA ASP A 172 18.35 8.68 -2.61
C ASP A 172 17.00 8.19 -3.17
N SER A 173 16.41 7.15 -2.59
CA SER A 173 15.10 6.63 -3.03
C SER A 173 13.95 7.61 -2.75
N TYR A 174 13.97 8.27 -1.60
CA TYR A 174 12.93 9.26 -1.26
C TYR A 174 13.10 10.58 -2.00
N GLU A 175 14.33 11.04 -2.23
CA GLU A 175 14.61 12.27 -2.98
C GLU A 175 14.00 12.22 -4.39
N ILE A 176 14.00 11.05 -5.05
CA ILE A 176 13.31 10.86 -6.33
C ILE A 176 11.82 11.24 -6.25
N ILE A 177 11.14 10.87 -5.16
CA ILE A 177 9.72 11.21 -4.97
C ILE A 177 9.53 12.72 -4.80
N LEU A 178 10.39 13.35 -3.99
CA LEU A 178 10.31 14.77 -3.71
C LEU A 178 10.62 15.62 -4.94
N GLU A 179 11.58 15.20 -5.76
CA GLU A 179 12.07 15.96 -6.91
C GLU A 179 11.23 15.74 -8.17
N GLN A 180 10.67 14.54 -8.36
CA GLN A 180 10.01 14.16 -9.61
C GLN A 180 8.50 13.94 -9.47
N TYR A 181 8.00 13.73 -8.26
CA TYR A 181 6.60 13.32 -8.01
C TYR A 181 5.94 14.17 -6.92
N GLU A 182 5.99 15.50 -7.07
CA GLU A 182 5.46 16.46 -6.09
C GLU A 182 3.93 16.33 -5.82
N GLU A 183 3.18 15.79 -6.77
CA GLU A 183 1.73 15.56 -6.63
C GLU A 183 1.39 14.16 -6.08
N SER A 184 2.40 13.34 -5.80
CA SER A 184 2.17 11.98 -5.36
C SER A 184 1.47 11.93 -4.00
N PRO A 185 0.48 11.04 -3.81
CA PRO A 185 -0.10 10.79 -2.50
C PRO A 185 0.92 10.24 -1.49
N LYS A 186 2.06 9.71 -1.97
CA LYS A 186 3.17 9.22 -1.13
C LYS A 186 4.16 10.31 -0.75
N LEU A 187 4.04 11.53 -1.28
CA LEU A 187 4.99 12.61 -0.99
C LEU A 187 5.14 12.91 0.51
N PRO A 188 4.06 13.09 1.30
CA PRO A 188 4.20 13.40 2.73
C PRO A 188 4.97 12.30 3.48
N ASP A 189 4.70 11.05 3.12
CA ASP A 189 5.31 9.87 3.73
C ASP A 189 6.77 9.71 3.30
N ALA A 190 7.09 10.00 2.04
CA ALA A 190 8.45 10.03 1.52
C ALA A 190 9.28 11.13 2.19
N MET A 191 8.70 12.32 2.40
CA MET A 191 9.36 13.39 3.16
C MET A 191 9.65 12.93 4.59
N TYR A 192 8.72 12.23 5.23
CA TYR A 192 8.94 11.70 6.56
C TYR A 192 10.09 10.67 6.57
N GLY A 193 10.06 9.71 5.65
CA GLY A 193 11.11 8.69 5.49
C GLY A 193 12.49 9.30 5.20
N LEU A 194 12.54 10.33 4.37
CA LEU A 194 13.77 11.10 4.11
C LEU A 194 14.30 11.79 5.37
N GLY A 195 13.40 12.30 6.23
CA GLY A 195 13.78 12.87 7.53
C GLY A 195 14.43 11.82 8.44
N LEU A 196 13.91 10.59 8.43
CA LEU A 196 14.50 9.47 9.15
C LEU A 196 15.85 9.05 8.57
N ALA A 197 15.99 9.05 7.25
CA ALA A 197 17.26 8.78 6.58
C ALA A 197 18.31 9.83 6.96
N TYR A 198 17.99 11.13 6.91
CA TYR A 198 18.90 12.19 7.33
C TYR A 198 19.30 12.06 8.80
N GLN A 199 18.38 11.69 9.66
CA GLN A 199 18.71 11.41 11.06
C GLN A 199 19.66 10.22 11.19
N GLY A 200 19.42 9.11 10.49
CA GLY A 200 20.30 7.95 10.48
C GLY A 200 21.71 8.26 9.95
N LEU A 201 21.82 9.24 9.06
CA LEU A 201 23.09 9.80 8.57
C LEU A 201 23.74 10.79 9.57
N GLY A 202 23.10 11.09 10.69
CA GLY A 202 23.56 12.09 11.66
C GLY A 202 23.30 13.54 11.24
N ASN A 203 22.60 13.77 10.11
CA ASN A 203 22.23 15.11 9.67
C ASN A 203 20.94 15.60 10.34
N ILE A 204 21.04 15.88 11.63
CA ILE A 204 19.90 16.29 12.46
C ILE A 204 19.29 17.62 11.97
N ALA A 205 20.11 18.54 11.45
CA ALA A 205 19.62 19.83 10.94
C ALA A 205 18.68 19.65 9.75
N GLN A 206 19.07 18.82 8.76
CA GLN A 206 18.20 18.52 7.61
C GLN A 206 16.94 17.75 8.04
N ALA A 207 17.07 16.78 8.95
CA ALA A 207 15.92 16.06 9.49
C ALA A 207 14.90 17.02 10.12
N ARG A 208 15.34 17.94 10.98
CA ARG A 208 14.44 18.93 11.63
C ARG A 208 13.78 19.88 10.63
N GLN A 209 14.53 20.34 9.63
CA GLN A 209 13.99 21.20 8.57
C GLN A 209 12.84 20.49 7.84
N LEU A 210 13.07 19.24 7.43
CA LEU A 210 12.09 18.48 6.66
C LEU A 210 10.84 18.14 7.49
N LEU A 211 11.01 17.72 8.74
CA LEU A 211 9.89 17.46 9.66
C LEU A 211 9.06 18.72 9.94
N SER A 212 9.71 19.88 10.06
CA SER A 212 9.02 21.17 10.21
C SER A 212 8.25 21.54 8.94
N GLU A 213 8.82 21.24 7.77
CA GLU A 213 8.16 21.47 6.49
C GLU A 213 6.91 20.60 6.32
N ILE A 214 6.97 19.33 6.72
CA ILE A 214 5.82 18.41 6.69
C ILE A 214 4.64 19.01 7.45
N LYS A 215 4.86 19.52 8.66
CA LYS A 215 3.81 20.15 9.47
C LYS A 215 3.18 21.36 8.78
N ARG A 216 4.00 22.14 8.07
CA ARG A 216 3.57 23.34 7.35
C ARG A 216 2.78 22.98 6.08
N ARG A 217 3.24 21.98 5.33
CA ARG A 217 2.66 21.60 4.02
C ARG A 217 1.48 20.66 4.12
N PHE A 218 1.46 19.77 5.10
CA PHE A 218 0.45 18.72 5.26
C PHE A 218 -0.21 18.78 6.65
N PRO A 219 -0.77 19.94 7.06
CA PRO A 219 -1.40 20.07 8.36
C PRO A 219 -2.57 19.10 8.51
N ASN A 220 -2.84 18.66 9.74
CA ASN A 220 -3.95 17.73 10.08
C ASN A 220 -3.85 16.34 9.44
N THR A 221 -2.67 15.93 8.99
CA THR A 221 -2.42 14.56 8.49
C THR A 221 -1.78 13.68 9.56
N GLY A 222 -1.92 12.36 9.43
CA GLY A 222 -1.21 11.42 10.31
C GLY A 222 0.30 11.63 10.28
N VAL A 223 0.87 11.95 9.11
CA VAL A 223 2.30 12.22 8.94
C VAL A 223 2.74 13.51 9.66
N ALA A 224 1.91 14.55 9.71
CA ALA A 224 2.23 15.74 10.49
C ALA A 224 2.32 15.44 12.00
N ASN A 225 1.41 14.62 12.54
CA ASN A 225 1.47 14.20 13.94
C ASN A 225 2.73 13.37 14.25
N LEU A 226 3.17 12.53 13.29
CA LEU A 226 4.45 11.82 13.40
C LEU A 226 5.62 12.78 13.39
N ALA A 227 5.61 13.77 12.49
CA ALA A 227 6.65 14.79 12.41
C ALA A 227 6.74 15.62 13.70
N ASP A 228 5.59 15.97 14.30
CA ASP A 228 5.50 16.61 15.61
C ASP A 228 6.18 15.77 16.70
N THR A 229 5.77 14.51 16.82
CA THR A 229 6.34 13.58 17.80
C THR A 229 7.85 13.45 17.59
N ARG A 230 8.30 13.41 16.34
CA ARG A 230 9.71 13.23 16.02
C ARG A 230 10.55 14.45 16.35
N LEU A 231 10.06 15.66 16.06
CA LEU A 231 10.76 16.90 16.40
C LEU A 231 11.06 16.99 17.90
N LEU A 232 10.12 16.57 18.75
CA LEU A 232 10.32 16.54 20.21
C LEU A 232 11.45 15.59 20.65
N SER A 233 11.73 14.54 19.87
CA SER A 233 12.83 13.60 20.14
C SER A 233 14.18 14.04 19.58
N LEU A 234 14.22 15.16 18.83
CA LEU A 234 15.43 15.74 18.22
C LEU A 234 15.92 17.00 18.94
N ASP A 235 15.19 17.46 19.95
CA ASP A 235 15.57 18.56 20.86
C ASP A 235 16.38 18.02 22.05
#